data_AF-A0A7Z7LWQ9-F1
#
_entry.id   AF-A0A7Z7LWQ9-F1
#
_cell.length_a   1.000
_cell.length_b   1.000
_cell.length_c   1.000
_cell.angle_alpha   90.00
_cell.angle_beta   90.00
_cell.angle_gamma   90.00
#
_symmetry.space_group_name_H-M   'P 1'
#
loop_
_entity.id
_entity.type
_entity.pdbx_description
1 polymer ?
#
loop_
_entity_poly.entity_id
_entity_poly.type
_entity_poly.pdbx_seq_one_letter_code
_entity_poly.pdbx_strand_id
1 'polypeptide(L)'
;MELHEHFDEIHPKVLNFLNDNEEKIIEGYEENDGHPFQHVFNSFLNLFKVRFPLVTNSEVNIFRYFFVEKLQSHFRKELQDSIEVCSQTYFGKLLHNIREDKSRSERCFFCLCR
;
A
#
# COMPACT_ATOMS: atom_id res chain seq x y z
N MET A 1 14.83 -27.78 19.14
CA MET A 1 13.92 -26.77 19.73
C MET A 1 14.59 -25.39 19.63
N GLU A 2 15.21 -25.07 18.49
CA GLU A 2 16.07 -23.87 18.31
C GLU A 2 15.64 -23.01 17.10
N LEU A 3 14.70 -23.51 16.29
CA LEU A 3 14.28 -22.85 15.04
C LEU A 3 13.31 -21.70 15.26
N HIS A 4 12.57 -21.70 16.38
CA HIS A 4 11.64 -20.61 16.71
C HIS A 4 12.34 -19.44 17.38
N GLU A 5 13.33 -19.69 18.25
CA GLU A 5 14.10 -18.62 18.93
C GLU A 5 14.90 -17.77 17.92
N HIS A 6 15.41 -18.37 16.84
CA HIS A 6 16.07 -17.60 15.78
C HIS A 6 15.09 -16.77 14.93
N PHE A 7 13.83 -17.18 14.79
CA PHE A 7 12.86 -16.41 14.01
C PHE A 7 12.53 -15.07 14.70
N ASP A 8 12.40 -15.08 16.02
CA ASP A 8 12.09 -13.89 16.82
C ASP A 8 13.23 -12.87 16.87
N GLU A 9 14.50 -13.29 16.73
CA GLU A 9 15.66 -12.38 16.62
C GLU A 9 15.93 -11.91 15.18
N ILE A 10 15.67 -12.76 14.18
CA ILE A 10 15.88 -12.44 12.77
C ILE A 10 14.87 -11.40 12.27
N HIS A 11 13.61 -11.52 12.70
CA HIS A 11 12.52 -10.63 12.27
C HIS A 11 12.80 -9.15 12.54
N PRO A 12 13.17 -8.73 13.77
CA PRO A 12 13.46 -7.33 14.09
C PRO A 12 14.59 -6.75 13.25
N LYS A 13 15.65 -7.51 12.98
CA LYS A 13 16.79 -7.05 12.17
C LYS A 13 16.38 -6.68 10.75
N VAL A 14 15.64 -7.58 10.09
CA VAL A 14 15.14 -7.36 8.72
C VAL A 14 14.12 -6.23 8.70
N LEU A 15 13.16 -6.24 9.64
CA LEU A 15 12.11 -5.23 9.72
C LEU A 15 12.66 -3.83 9.98
N ASN A 16 13.61 -3.69 10.92
CA ASN A 16 14.25 -2.40 11.20
C ASN A 16 14.97 -1.88 9.97
N PHE A 17 15.72 -2.72 9.26
CA PHE A 17 16.37 -2.29 8.02
C PHE A 17 15.36 -1.83 6.97
N LEU A 18 14.26 -2.55 6.78
CA LEU A 18 13.24 -2.18 5.80
C LEU A 18 12.49 -0.90 6.20
N ASN A 19 12.18 -0.72 7.49
CA ASN A 19 11.57 0.50 8.01
C ASN A 19 12.50 1.71 7.87
N ASP A 20 13.79 1.56 8.17
CA ASP A 20 14.80 2.61 8.01
C ASP A 20 14.92 3.10 6.54
N ASN A 21 14.50 2.27 5.59
CA ASN A 21 14.63 2.53 4.15
C ASN A 21 13.27 2.62 3.44
N GLU A 22 12.16 2.66 4.17
CA GLU A 22 10.81 2.54 3.61
C GLU A 22 10.52 3.61 2.56
N GLU A 23 10.76 4.88 2.88
CA GLU A 23 10.56 6.00 1.94
C GLU A 23 11.38 5.82 0.66
N LYS A 24 12.66 5.48 0.78
CA LYS A 24 13.55 5.28 -0.38
C LYS A 24 13.16 4.07 -1.23
N ILE A 25 12.59 3.04 -0.62
CA ILE A 25 12.08 1.86 -1.33
C ILE A 25 10.87 2.26 -2.18
N ILE A 26 9.96 3.07 -1.61
CA ILE A 26 8.76 3.57 -2.29
C ILE A 26 9.14 4.54 -3.41
N GLU A 27 9.93 5.57 -3.11
CA GLU A 27 10.44 6.53 -4.11
C GLU A 27 11.17 5.81 -5.24
N GLY A 28 12.05 4.87 -4.88
CA GLY A 28 12.77 4.06 -5.86
C GLY A 28 11.85 3.19 -6.72
N TYR A 29 10.62 2.90 -6.31
CA TYR A 29 9.64 2.21 -7.14
C TYR A 29 8.80 3.18 -7.99
N GLU A 30 8.39 4.32 -7.43
CA GLU A 30 7.54 5.31 -8.10
C GLU A 30 8.28 6.15 -9.15
N GLU A 31 9.52 6.56 -8.87
CA GLU A 31 10.34 7.37 -9.78
C GLU A 31 10.93 6.56 -10.94
N ASN A 32 10.87 5.23 -10.84
CA ASN A 32 11.43 4.35 -11.84
C ASN A 32 10.42 4.13 -12.97
N ASP A 33 10.45 5.01 -13.98
CA ASP A 33 9.78 5.00 -15.29
C ASP A 33 9.89 3.64 -16.05
N GLY A 34 9.36 2.55 -15.48
CA GLY A 34 9.38 1.21 -16.05
C GLY A 34 10.59 0.33 -15.70
N HIS A 35 11.43 0.69 -14.72
CA HIS A 35 12.44 -0.26 -14.24
C HIS A 35 11.78 -1.40 -13.45
N PRO A 36 12.16 -2.67 -13.71
CA PRO A 36 11.49 -3.82 -13.10
C PRO A 36 11.74 -3.81 -11.59
N PHE A 37 10.70 -4.13 -10.81
CA PHE A 37 10.72 -4.42 -9.36
C PHE A 37 12.03 -5.08 -8.88
N GLN A 38 12.55 -5.99 -9.69
CA GLN A 38 13.79 -6.72 -9.46
C GLN A 38 15.04 -5.84 -9.28
N HIS A 39 15.14 -4.71 -9.97
CA HIS A 39 16.26 -3.77 -9.81
C HIS A 39 16.26 -3.13 -8.43
N VAL A 40 15.13 -2.52 -8.02
CA VAL A 40 14.96 -1.90 -6.71
C VAL A 40 15.17 -2.94 -5.61
N PHE A 41 14.52 -4.10 -5.73
CA PHE A 41 14.68 -5.21 -4.81
C PHE A 41 16.14 -5.65 -4.65
N ASN A 42 16.86 -5.86 -5.75
CA ASN A 42 18.26 -6.29 -5.71
C ASN A 42 19.17 -5.24 -5.08
N SER A 43 18.93 -3.95 -5.34
CA SER A 43 19.67 -2.85 -4.72
C SER A 43 19.56 -2.88 -3.20
N PHE A 44 18.35 -3.00 -2.66
CA PHE A 44 18.16 -3.05 -1.21
C PHE A 44 18.61 -4.38 -0.60
N LEU A 45 18.45 -5.51 -1.30
CA LEU A 45 19.00 -6.79 -0.85
C LEU A 45 20.54 -6.74 -0.75
N ASN A 46 21.20 -6.10 -1.71
CA ASN A 46 22.65 -5.93 -1.69
C ASN A 46 23.08 -5.01 -0.54
N LEU A 47 22.39 -3.89 -0.34
CA LEU A 47 22.64 -3.00 0.82
C LEU A 47 22.48 -3.74 2.15
N PHE A 48 21.45 -4.58 2.26
CA PHE A 48 21.23 -5.41 3.44
C PHE A 48 22.40 -6.38 3.66
N LYS A 49 22.87 -7.06 2.61
CA LYS A 49 24.03 -7.98 2.69
C LYS A 49 25.34 -7.26 3.01
N VAL A 50 25.53 -6.03 2.56
CA VAL A 50 26.70 -5.20 2.91
C VAL A 50 26.65 -4.78 4.38
N ARG A 51 25.47 -4.37 4.87
CA ARG A 51 25.28 -4.00 6.29
C ARG A 51 25.42 -5.20 7.23
N PHE A 52 25.06 -6.39 6.76
CA PHE A 52 25.10 -7.62 7.54
C PHE A 52 25.85 -8.73 6.79
N PRO A 53 27.17 -8.85 6.94
CA PRO A 53 28.00 -9.75 6.12
C PRO A 53 27.65 -11.25 6.20
N LEU A 54 27.01 -11.68 7.29
CA LEU A 54 26.64 -13.07 7.57
C LEU A 54 25.13 -13.30 7.40
N VAL A 55 24.54 -12.88 6.28
CA VAL A 55 23.12 -13.15 5.98
C VAL A 55 22.92 -14.62 5.64
N THR A 56 22.03 -15.28 6.37
CA THR A 56 21.54 -16.63 6.10
C THR A 56 20.48 -16.65 4.99
N ASN A 57 20.27 -17.79 4.36
CA ASN A 57 19.18 -17.94 3.37
C ASN A 57 17.79 -17.68 3.99
N SER A 58 17.60 -17.97 5.28
CA SER A 58 16.36 -17.67 6.00
C SER A 58 16.10 -16.17 6.06
N GLU A 59 17.11 -15.38 6.44
CA GLU A 59 17.03 -13.92 6.46
C GLU A 59 16.76 -13.31 5.08
N VAL A 60 17.34 -13.86 4.01
CA VAL A 60 17.03 -13.41 2.63
C VAL A 60 15.56 -13.67 2.28
N ASN A 61 15.00 -14.81 2.70
CA ASN A 61 13.60 -15.13 2.43
C ASN A 61 12.64 -14.25 3.25
N ILE A 62 12.97 -13.98 4.51
CA ILE A 62 12.23 -13.06 5.37
C ILE A 62 12.30 -11.64 4.81
N PHE A 63 13.47 -11.20 4.34
CA PHE A 63 13.64 -9.93 3.64
C PHE A 63 12.74 -9.84 2.41
N ARG A 64 12.72 -10.87 1.55
CA ARG A 64 11.85 -10.92 0.36
C ARG A 64 10.38 -10.73 0.73
N TYR A 65 9.91 -11.46 1.73
CA TYR A 65 8.53 -11.41 2.17
C TYR A 65 8.16 -10.00 2.64
N PHE A 66 8.91 -9.44 3.59
CA PHE A 66 8.59 -8.13 4.15
C PHE A 66 8.81 -6.96 3.18
N PHE A 67 9.76 -7.08 2.25
CA PHE A 67 9.96 -6.07 1.21
C PHE A 67 8.72 -5.94 0.32
N VAL A 68 8.13 -7.08 -0.08
CA VAL A 68 6.89 -7.08 -0.88
C VAL A 68 5.70 -6.57 -0.06
N GLU A 69 5.56 -7.02 1.19
CA GLU A 69 4.49 -6.56 2.08
C GLU A 69 4.50 -5.03 2.26
N LYS A 70 5.68 -4.41 2.39
CA LYS A 70 5.82 -2.95 2.50
C LYS A 70 5.27 -2.22 1.27
N LEU A 71 5.68 -2.63 0.08
CA LEU A 71 5.17 -2.03 -1.17
C LEU A 71 3.66 -2.27 -1.33
N GLN A 72 3.16 -3.48 -1.04
CA GLN A 72 1.73 -3.76 -1.12
C GLN A 72 0.92 -2.95 -0.11
N SER A 73 1.46 -2.71 1.09
CA SER A 73 0.82 -1.87 2.10
C SER A 73 0.69 -0.42 1.62
N HIS A 74 1.76 0.13 1.05
CA HIS A 74 1.76 1.47 0.44
C HIS A 74 0.68 1.60 -0.64
N PHE A 75 0.69 0.74 -1.66
CA PHE A 75 -0.29 0.81 -2.75
C PHE A 75 -1.73 0.58 -2.28
N ARG A 76 -1.94 -0.30 -1.30
CA ARG A 76 -3.28 -0.49 -0.71
C ARG A 76 -3.79 0.79 -0.07
N LYS A 77 -2.91 1.54 0.62
CA LYS A 77 -3.26 2.81 1.23
C LYS A 77 -3.56 3.88 0.16
N GLU A 78 -2.70 4.05 -0.83
CA GLU A 78 -2.93 5.02 -1.91
C GLU A 78 -4.21 4.74 -2.69
N LEU A 79 -4.50 3.47 -2.95
CA LEU A 79 -5.75 3.06 -3.59
C LEU A 79 -6.96 3.38 -2.71
N GLN A 80 -6.88 3.11 -1.41
CA GLN A 80 -7.94 3.41 -0.46
C GLN A 80 -8.20 4.92 -0.36
N ASP A 81 -7.16 5.73 -0.27
CA ASP A 81 -7.25 7.20 -0.22
C ASP A 81 -7.88 7.73 -1.51
N SER A 82 -7.50 7.18 -2.67
CA SER A 82 -8.08 7.52 -3.97
C SER A 82 -9.57 7.17 -4.07
N ILE A 83 -9.96 6.01 -3.54
CA ILE A 83 -11.37 5.57 -3.48
C ILE A 83 -12.17 6.51 -2.59
N GLU A 84 -11.62 6.91 -1.44
CA GLU A 84 -12.29 7.82 -0.51
C GLU A 84 -12.55 9.20 -1.14
N VAL A 85 -11.53 9.77 -1.79
CA VAL A 85 -11.67 11.03 -2.54
C VAL A 85 -12.74 10.92 -3.63
N CYS A 86 -12.74 9.81 -4.39
CA CYS A 86 -13.75 9.56 -5.41
C CYS A 86 -15.17 9.45 -4.83
N SER A 87 -15.31 8.75 -3.70
CA SER A 87 -16.57 8.56 -2.99
C SER A 87 -17.16 9.88 -2.53
N GLN A 88 -16.36 10.72 -1.88
CA GLN A 88 -16.79 12.03 -1.37
C GLN A 88 -17.10 13.02 -2.50
N THR A 89 -16.24 13.07 -3.52
CA THR A 89 -16.30 14.12 -4.56
C THR A 89 -17.36 13.84 -5.61
N TYR A 90 -17.48 12.58 -6.06
CA TYR A 90 -18.30 12.23 -7.22
C TYR A 90 -19.56 11.46 -6.81
N PHE A 91 -19.41 10.35 -6.08
CA PHE A 91 -20.57 9.53 -5.72
C PHE A 91 -21.49 10.23 -4.72
N GLY A 92 -20.94 10.94 -3.73
CA GLY A 92 -21.73 11.74 -2.79
C GLY A 92 -22.59 12.80 -3.49
N LYS A 93 -21.99 13.56 -4.42
CA LYS A 93 -22.72 14.58 -5.21
C LYS A 93 -23.75 13.95 -6.15
N LEU A 94 -23.39 12.86 -6.83
CA LEU A 94 -24.31 12.15 -7.72
C LEU A 94 -25.53 11.63 -6.97
N LEU A 95 -25.32 10.96 -5.82
CA LEU A 95 -26.40 10.44 -4.99
C LEU A 95 -27.27 11.55 -4.41
N HIS A 96 -26.66 12.67 -4.00
CA HIS A 96 -27.40 13.86 -3.55
C HIS A 96 -28.30 14.40 -4.66
N ASN A 97 -27.76 14.61 -5.87
CA ASN A 97 -28.50 15.13 -7.01
C ASN A 97 -29.66 14.20 -7.40
N ILE A 98 -29.43 12.88 -7.46
CA ILE A 98 -30.48 11.89 -7.74
C ILE A 98 -31.60 11.97 -6.67
N ARG A 99 -31.24 12.15 -5.40
CA ARG A 99 -32.21 12.26 -4.30
C ARG A 99 -33.03 13.55 -4.40
N GLU A 100 -32.40 14.67 -4.72
CA GLU A 100 -33.10 15.95 -4.91
C GLU A 100 -34.05 15.91 -6.11
N ASP A 101 -33.62 15.34 -7.24
CA ASP A 101 -34.46 15.22 -8.44
C ASP A 101 -35.69 14.33 -8.20
N LYS A 102 -35.54 13.20 -7.48
CA LYS A 102 -36.68 12.40 -7.03
C LYS A 102 -37.65 13.23 -6.18
N SER A 103 -37.14 13.98 -5.21
CA SER A 103 -37.97 14.81 -4.33
C SER A 103 -38.70 15.94 -5.08
N ARG A 104 -38.10 16.48 -6.15
CA ARG A 104 -38.73 17.49 -7.02
C ARG A 104 -39.83 16.89 -7.86
N SER A 105 -39.59 15.71 -8.44
CA SER A 105 -40.57 14.98 -9.25
C SER A 105 -41.81 14.61 -8.42
N GLU A 106 -41.62 14.07 -7.21
CA GLU A 106 -42.72 13.74 -6.29
C GLU A 106 -43.54 14.98 -5.91
N ARG A 107 -42.88 16.10 -5.59
CA ARG A 107 -43.57 17.37 -5.29
C ARG A 107 -44.37 17.91 -6.48
N CYS A 108 -43.85 17.82 -7.71
CA CYS A 108 -44.57 18.24 -8.91
C CYS A 108 -45.80 17.36 -9.17
N PHE A 109 -45.69 16.04 -8.96
CA PHE A 109 -46.82 15.12 -9.13
C PHE A 109 -47.96 15.45 -8.15
N PHE A 110 -47.64 15.74 -6.88
CA PHE A 110 -48.64 16.16 -5.90
C PHE A 110 -49.29 17.52 -6.21
N CYS A 111 -48.58 18.45 -6.86
CA CYS A 111 -49.16 19.72 -7.30
C CYS A 111 -50.05 19.60 -8.54
N LEU A 112 -49.79 18.64 -9.43
CA LEU A 112 -50.57 18.42 -10.66
C LEU A 112 -51.82 17.54 -10.43
N CYS A 113 -51.88 16.80 -9.32
CA CYS A 113 -53.02 15.96 -8.94
C CYS A 113 -53.97 16.62 -7.91
N ARG A 114 -53.87 17.94 -7.71
CA ARG A 114 -54.80 18.76 -6.91
C ARG A 114 -55.55 19.73 -7.81
#